data_AF-A0A8K0D4X6-F1
#
_entry.id   AF-A0A8K0D4X6-F1
#
_cell.length_a   1.000
_cell.length_b   1.000
_cell.length_c   1.000
_cell.angle_alpha   90.00
_cell.angle_beta   90.00
_cell.angle_gamma   90.00
#
_symmetry.space_group_name_H-M   'P 1'
#
loop_
_entity.id
_entity.type
_entity.pdbx_description
1 polymer ?
#
loop_
_entity_poly.entity_id
_entity_poly.type
_entity_poly.pdbx_seq_one_letter_code
_entity_poly.pdbx_strand_id
1 'polypeptide(L)'
;MLINNRTELSRDERNTAGKKTVNNQGTQIELLESKIRRKNLIVKRIPDDANEKSQETREKIGTVLQTIGAPTDTARDVDEVTRIEKYNNTRTPPIIVKLTTGRNQEIMELTRS
;
A
#
# COMPACT_ATOMS: atom_id res chain seq x y z
N MET A 1 -51.19 26.21 7.33
CA MET A 1 -49.90 26.89 7.55
C MET A 1 -48.87 25.83 7.91
N LEU A 2 -47.95 25.51 7.00
CA LEU A 2 -46.83 24.60 7.29
C LEU A 2 -45.58 25.48 7.47
N ILE A 3 -45.13 25.64 8.71
CA ILE A 3 -43.89 26.36 9.02
C ILE A 3 -42.73 25.39 8.75
N ASN A 4 -42.06 25.59 7.61
CA ASN A 4 -40.80 24.92 7.30
C ASN A 4 -39.70 25.48 8.21
N ASN A 5 -39.51 24.88 9.38
CA ASN A 5 -38.35 25.13 10.22
C ASN A 5 -37.13 24.41 9.61
N ARG A 6 -36.49 25.03 8.61
CA ARG A 6 -35.10 24.73 8.30
C ARG A 6 -34.26 25.37 9.40
N THR A 7 -33.83 24.58 10.37
CA THR A 7 -32.80 24.97 11.33
C THR A 7 -31.50 25.17 10.57
N GLU A 8 -31.20 26.42 10.22
CA GLU A 8 -29.89 26.77 9.71
C GLU A 8 -28.88 26.71 10.86
N LEU A 9 -27.95 25.76 10.79
CA LEU A 9 -26.84 25.69 11.74
C LEU A 9 -26.11 27.03 11.78
N SER A 10 -25.81 27.52 12.99
CA SER A 10 -24.99 28.69 13.19
C SER A 10 -23.58 28.47 12.62
N ARG A 11 -22.84 29.56 12.38
CA ARG A 11 -21.48 29.49 11.79
C ARG A 11 -20.54 28.60 12.63
N ASP A 12 -20.68 28.62 13.95
CA ASP A 12 -19.85 27.84 14.86
C ASP A 12 -20.24 26.36 14.88
N GLU A 13 -21.52 26.05 14.75
CA GLU A 13 -22.00 24.67 14.58
C GLU A 13 -21.58 24.10 13.22
N ARG A 14 -21.64 24.89 12.14
CA ARG A 14 -21.12 24.49 10.82
C ARG A 14 -19.62 24.23 10.86
N ASN A 15 -18.85 25.09 11.54
CA ASN A 15 -17.41 24.92 11.70
C ASN A 15 -17.08 23.65 12.51
N THR A 16 -17.83 23.39 13.59
CA THR A 16 -17.62 22.21 14.44
C THR A 16 -17.97 20.93 13.68
N ALA A 17 -19.10 20.91 12.96
CA ALA A 17 -19.48 19.80 12.10
C ALA A 17 -18.44 19.57 10.98
N GLY A 18 -17.94 20.64 10.36
CA GLY A 18 -16.89 20.57 9.34
C GLY A 18 -15.59 19.97 9.87
N LYS A 19 -15.11 20.41 11.04
CA LYS A 19 -13.93 19.84 11.71
C LYS A 19 -14.11 18.36 12.01
N LYS A 20 -15.29 17.95 12.49
CA LYS A 20 -15.60 16.54 12.76
C LYS A 20 -15.54 15.69 11.48
N THR A 21 -16.08 16.20 10.37
CA THR A 21 -16.03 15.50 9.08
C THR A 21 -14.59 15.34 8.58
N VAL A 22 -13.79 16.40 8.63
CA VAL A 22 -12.37 16.34 8.21
C VAL A 22 -11.58 15.35 9.07
N ASN A 23 -11.78 15.37 10.40
CA ASN A 23 -11.12 14.43 11.29
C ASN A 23 -11.51 12.98 10.97
N ASN A 24 -12.79 12.71 10.76
CA ASN A 24 -13.26 11.37 10.39
C ASN A 24 -12.68 10.91 9.04
N GLN A 25 -12.57 11.81 8.07
CA GLN A 25 -11.91 11.52 6.79
C GLN A 25 -10.42 11.19 6.99
N GLY A 26 -9.71 11.95 7.84
CA GLY A 26 -8.32 11.66 8.21
C GLY A 26 -8.16 10.24 8.77
N THR A 27 -8.99 9.85 9.74
CA THR A 27 -8.98 8.49 10.30
C THR A 27 -9.28 7.42 9.26
N GLN A 28 -10.22 7.66 8.33
CA GLN A 28 -10.52 6.72 7.25
C GLN A 28 -9.36 6.57 6.27
N ILE A 29 -8.67 7.67 5.92
CA ILE A 29 -7.48 7.65 5.06
C ILE A 29 -6.38 6.81 5.71
N GLU A 30 -6.06 7.08 6.98
CA GLU A 30 -5.04 6.31 7.73
C GLU A 30 -5.36 4.81 7.77
N LEU A 31 -6.64 4.46 7.99
CA LEU A 31 -7.09 3.07 7.98
C LEU A 31 -6.88 2.42 6.61
N LEU A 32 -7.24 3.11 5.53
CA LEU A 32 -7.08 2.62 4.16
C LEU A 32 -5.61 2.48 3.79
N GLU A 33 -4.77 3.46 4.12
CA GLU A 33 -3.33 3.38 3.92
C GLU A 33 -2.71 2.22 4.67
N SER A 34 -3.10 1.99 5.93
CA SER A 34 -2.66 0.85 6.73
C SER A 34 -3.02 -0.48 6.05
N LYS A 35 -4.25 -0.61 5.53
CA LYS A 35 -4.67 -1.80 4.77
C LYS A 35 -3.87 -2.00 3.48
N ILE A 36 -3.55 -0.93 2.76
CA ILE A 36 -2.72 -0.98 1.56
C ILE A 36 -1.28 -1.40 1.92
N ARG A 37 -0.67 -0.76 2.91
CA ARG A 37 0.69 -1.08 3.39
C ARG A 37 0.81 -2.53 3.86
N ARG A 38 -0.23 -3.10 4.49
CA ARG A 38 -0.25 -4.51 4.90
C ARG A 38 -0.25 -5.52 3.76
N LYS A 39 -0.53 -5.10 2.52
CA LYS A 39 -0.44 -5.98 1.35
C LYS A 39 0.80 -5.71 0.51
N ASN A 40 1.38 -4.53 0.61
CA ASN A 40 2.47 -4.12 -0.27
C ASN A 40 3.83 -4.28 0.43
N LEU A 41 4.72 -5.04 -0.22
CA LEU A 41 6.14 -5.11 0.11
C LEU A 41 6.92 -4.24 -0.87
N ILE A 42 7.87 -3.46 -0.37
CA ILE A 42 8.79 -2.68 -1.21
C ILE A 42 10.15 -3.35 -1.19
N VAL A 43 10.57 -3.87 -2.33
CA VAL A 43 11.88 -4.51 -2.50
C VAL A 43 12.80 -3.53 -3.23
N LYS A 44 13.96 -3.26 -2.64
CA LYS A 44 14.94 -2.27 -3.16
C LYS A 44 16.17 -2.98 -3.69
N ARG A 45 16.91 -2.28 -4.58
CA ARG A 45 18.21 -2.72 -5.11
C ARG A 45 18.16 -4.04 -5.92
N ILE A 46 17.02 -4.35 -6.53
CA ILE A 46 16.92 -5.46 -7.49
C ILE A 46 17.37 -4.96 -8.87
N PRO A 47 18.42 -5.54 -9.46
CA PRO A 47 18.95 -5.13 -10.77
C PRO A 47 17.83 -5.02 -11.80
N ASP A 48 17.87 -3.94 -12.56
CA ASP A 48 16.96 -3.66 -13.66
C ASP A 48 17.64 -4.03 -14.97
N ASP A 49 16.92 -4.71 -15.85
CA ASP A 49 17.37 -5.01 -17.21
C ASP A 49 16.35 -4.41 -18.17
N ALA A 50 16.83 -3.63 -19.14
CA ALA A 50 15.98 -2.89 -20.08
C ALA A 50 15.06 -3.80 -20.90
N ASN A 51 15.40 -5.09 -21.02
CA ASN A 51 14.59 -6.08 -21.74
C ASN A 51 13.84 -7.04 -20.81
N GLU A 52 13.83 -6.78 -19.50
CA GLU A 52 13.22 -7.66 -18.51
C GLU A 52 11.70 -7.73 -18.70
N LYS A 53 11.17 -8.95 -18.79
CA LYS A 53 9.72 -9.17 -18.81
C LYS A 53 9.16 -9.20 -17.40
N SER A 54 7.89 -8.84 -17.25
CA SER A 54 7.19 -8.87 -15.95
C SER A 54 7.27 -10.23 -15.24
N GLN A 55 7.33 -11.32 -16.00
CA GLN A 55 7.48 -12.68 -15.47
C GLN A 55 8.86 -12.91 -14.82
N GLU A 56 9.93 -12.42 -15.45
CA GLU A 56 11.30 -12.53 -14.94
C GLU A 56 11.44 -11.74 -13.63
N THR A 57 10.81 -10.57 -13.54
CA THR A 57 10.77 -9.78 -12.30
C THR A 57 10.06 -10.53 -11.18
N ARG A 58 8.94 -11.21 -11.48
CA ARG A 58 8.23 -12.05 -10.50
C ARG A 58 9.12 -13.18 -9.98
N GLU A 59 9.87 -13.85 -10.86
CA GLU A 59 10.79 -14.93 -10.50
C GLU A 59 11.97 -14.46 -9.65
N LYS A 60 12.54 -13.28 -9.96
CA LYS A 60 13.57 -12.63 -9.13
C LYS A 60 13.03 -12.37 -7.72
N ILE A 61 11.81 -11.84 -7.61
CA ILE A 61 11.17 -11.61 -6.31
C ILE A 61 10.97 -12.92 -5.54
N GLY A 62 10.48 -13.98 -6.20
CA GLY A 62 10.34 -15.30 -5.57
C GLY A 62 11.67 -15.81 -5.00
N THR A 63 12.74 -15.69 -5.77
CA THR A 63 14.11 -16.07 -5.35
C THR A 63 14.59 -15.27 -4.14
N VAL A 64 14.36 -13.95 -4.13
CA VAL A 64 14.72 -13.08 -2.99
C VAL A 64 13.95 -13.48 -1.74
N LEU A 65 12.63 -13.68 -1.87
CA LEU A 65 11.76 -14.08 -0.75
C LEU A 65 12.16 -15.45 -0.18
N GLN A 66 12.52 -16.41 -1.04
CA GLN A 66 13.05 -17.69 -0.60
C GLN A 66 14.38 -17.55 0.17
N THR A 67 15.28 -16.68 -0.31
CA THR A 67 16.60 -16.45 0.31
C THR A 67 16.47 -15.88 1.73
N ILE A 68 15.47 -15.04 1.99
CA ILE A 68 15.21 -14.47 3.33
C ILE A 68 14.36 -15.39 4.23
N GLY A 69 14.17 -16.66 3.85
CA GLY A 69 13.41 -17.63 4.65
C GLY A 69 11.89 -17.50 4.53
N ALA A 70 11.40 -16.77 3.52
CA ALA A 70 9.97 -16.58 3.26
C ALA A 70 9.58 -17.16 1.89
N PRO A 71 9.65 -18.50 1.69
CA PRO A 71 9.26 -19.12 0.43
C PRO A 71 7.83 -18.70 0.08
N THR A 72 7.64 -18.21 -1.15
CA THR A 72 6.40 -17.59 -1.59
C THR A 72 6.01 -18.18 -2.93
N ASP A 73 4.79 -18.71 -3.03
CA ASP A 73 4.24 -19.19 -4.29
C ASP A 73 3.77 -17.97 -5.09
N THR A 74 4.55 -17.54 -6.07
CA THR A 74 4.26 -16.31 -6.83
C THR A 74 2.96 -16.37 -7.62
N ALA A 75 2.39 -17.56 -7.86
CA ALA A 75 1.08 -17.69 -8.52
C ALA A 75 -0.10 -17.51 -7.56
N ARG A 76 0.10 -17.81 -6.27
CA ARG A 76 -0.97 -17.80 -5.25
C ARG A 76 -0.87 -16.65 -4.26
N ASP A 77 0.36 -16.21 -3.97
CA ASP A 77 0.66 -15.27 -2.88
C ASP A 77 0.94 -13.85 -3.39
N VAL A 78 1.08 -13.66 -4.69
CA VAL A 78 1.42 -12.38 -5.32
C VAL A 78 0.35 -11.97 -6.32
N ASP A 79 -0.37 -10.89 -5.99
CA ASP A 79 -1.36 -10.28 -6.88
C ASP A 79 -0.68 -9.51 -8.03
N GLU A 80 0.33 -8.71 -7.70
CA GLU A 80 0.94 -7.76 -8.63
C GLU A 80 2.43 -7.53 -8.32
N VAL A 81 3.24 -7.31 -9.35
CA VAL A 81 4.65 -6.93 -9.23
C VAL A 81 4.92 -5.80 -10.21
N THR A 82 5.31 -4.65 -9.68
CA THR A 82 5.43 -3.41 -10.46
C THR A 82 6.67 -2.63 -10.03
N ARG A 83 7.49 -2.18 -10.99
CA ARG A 83 8.61 -1.24 -10.72
C ARG A 83 8.09 0.19 -10.53
N ILE A 84 8.62 0.89 -9.55
CA ILE A 84 8.31 2.32 -9.33
C ILE A 84 9.32 3.16 -10.11
N GLU A 85 9.07 3.39 -11.39
CA GLU A 85 10.00 4.10 -12.29
C GLU A 85 10.33 5.53 -11.84
N LYS A 86 9.36 6.24 -11.24
CA LYS A 86 9.50 7.64 -10.77
C LYS A 86 9.99 7.75 -9.32
N TYR A 87 10.89 6.87 -8.89
CA TYR A 87 11.45 6.92 -7.54
C TYR A 87 12.80 7.64 -7.52
N ASN A 88 12.80 8.90 -7.06
CA ASN A 88 13.96 9.65 -6.54
C ASN A 88 15.30 9.54 -7.31
N ASN A 89 15.31 9.42 -8.65
CA ASN A 89 16.55 9.28 -9.44
C ASN A 89 17.47 8.14 -8.96
N THR A 90 16.91 7.09 -8.35
CA THR A 90 17.71 5.93 -7.97
C THR A 90 18.14 5.19 -9.23
N ARG A 91 19.44 4.85 -9.32
CA ARG A 91 20.04 4.08 -10.43
C ARG A 91 19.37 2.72 -10.67
N THR A 92 18.54 2.26 -9.73
CA THR A 92 17.75 1.03 -9.83
C THR A 92 16.38 1.25 -9.15
N PRO A 93 15.28 1.33 -9.92
CA PRO A 93 13.94 1.54 -9.38
C PRO A 93 13.53 0.42 -8.39
N PRO A 94 12.87 0.75 -7.26
CA PRO A 94 12.34 -0.25 -6.35
C PRO A 94 11.12 -0.97 -6.96
N ILE A 95 10.85 -2.18 -6.47
CA ILE A 95 9.73 -3.02 -6.89
C ILE A 95 8.68 -3.01 -5.77
N ILE A 96 7.43 -2.69 -6.10
CA ILE A 96 6.28 -2.99 -5.25
C ILE A 96 5.80 -4.39 -5.59
N VAL A 97 5.70 -5.22 -4.57
CA VAL A 97 5.10 -6.55 -4.63
C VAL A 97 3.81 -6.48 -3.83
N LYS A 98 2.67 -6.61 -4.50
CA LYS A 98 1.37 -6.70 -3.85
C LYS A 98 1.10 -8.15 -3.53
N LEU A 99 1.06 -8.45 -2.25
CA LEU A 99 0.85 -9.78 -1.71
C LEU A 99 -0.61 -10.00 -1.35
N THR A 100 -1.00 -11.27 -1.32
CA THR A 100 -2.27 -11.67 -0.74
C THR A 100 -2.32 -11.31 0.75
N THR A 101 -3.53 -11.17 1.27
CA THR A 101 -3.77 -10.70 2.65
C THR A 101 -3.05 -11.59 3.66
N GLY A 102 -2.23 -11.01 4.55
CA GLY A 102 -1.54 -11.70 5.63
C GLY A 102 -0.06 -11.98 5.35
N ARG A 103 0.31 -12.29 4.10
CA ARG A 103 1.67 -12.72 3.74
C ARG A 103 2.74 -11.68 4.01
N ASN A 104 2.44 -10.39 3.78
CA ASN A 104 3.41 -9.32 4.04
C ASN A 104 3.79 -9.24 5.53
N GLN A 105 2.84 -9.48 6.44
CA GLN A 105 3.13 -9.40 7.87
C GLN A 105 4.12 -10.49 8.30
N GLU A 106 3.91 -11.72 7.83
CA GLU A 106 4.82 -12.85 8.06
C GLU A 106 6.23 -12.56 7.51
N ILE A 107 6.35 -12.02 6.29
CA ILE A 107 7.63 -11.64 5.70
C ILE A 107 8.31 -10.52 6.51
N MET A 108 7.54 -9.54 6.97
CA MET A 108 8.07 -8.42 7.76
C MET A 108 8.52 -8.85 9.16
N GLU A 109 7.95 -9.91 9.73
CA GLU A 109 8.40 -10.49 11.00
C GLU A 109 9.74 -11.21 10.85
N LEU A 110 9.93 -11.95 9.75
CA LEU A 110 11.18 -12.64 9.45
C LEU A 110 12.37 -11.69 9.20
N THR A 111 12.11 -10.51 8.64
CA THR A 111 13.16 -9.51 8.33
C THR A 111 13.54 -8.60 9.51
N ARG A 112 12.86 -8.72 10.65
CA ARG A 112 13.15 -7.98 11.89
C ARG A 112 13.97 -8.77 12.91
N SER A 113 14.22 -10.05 12.63
CA SER A 113 15.01 -10.98 13.46
C SER A 113 16.48 -10.89 13.11
#